data_AF-A0A0F8ZFD3-F1
#
_entry.id   AF-A0A0F8ZFD3-F1
#
_cell.length_a   1.000
_cell.length_b   1.000
_cell.length_c   1.000
_cell.angle_alpha   90.00
_cell.angle_beta   90.00
_cell.angle_gamma   90.00
#
_symmetry.space_group_name_H-M   'P 1'
#
loop_
_entity.id
_entity.type
_entity.pdbx_description
1 polymer ?
#
loop_
_entity_poly.entity_id
_entity_poly.type
_entity_poly.pdbx_seq_one_letter_code
_entity_poly.pdbx_strand_id
1 'polypeptide(L)'
;MGGGGGDGGIPSRYSAPSKVDDIAKKTEEKSDLINLKNRETEINKSVEEEMNKASDKVPWDHNDHSIKHVERVLEIFPKIIDKFEKISFSKEFLSNRNLSDLEKEILKYSILLHDIGYTKSIKDHSLMSKEYIEKLNRGIKKSLLKEIATIAQLHTPEGIKQLGGKSLFDLVKKGLISDRIAYLASIL
;
A
#
# COMPACT_ATOMS: atom_id res chain seq x y z
N MET A 1 -39.49 46.57 -31.82
CA MET A 1 -39.14 45.13 -31.84
C MET A 1 -37.62 45.08 -31.88
N GLY A 2 -36.89 44.89 -30.78
CA GLY A 2 -37.01 43.83 -29.77
C GLY A 2 -35.77 42.94 -29.95
N GLY A 3 -34.63 43.37 -29.38
CA GLY A 3 -33.37 42.62 -29.40
C GLY A 3 -33.40 41.46 -28.40
N GLY A 4 -32.70 40.37 -28.73
CA GLY A 4 -32.49 39.22 -27.85
C GLY A 4 -31.14 38.61 -28.15
N GLY A 5 -30.18 38.89 -27.27
CA GLY A 5 -28.80 38.41 -27.37
C GLY A 5 -28.69 36.91 -27.18
N GLY A 6 -27.75 36.32 -27.90
CA GLY A 6 -27.28 34.97 -27.66
C GLY A 6 -26.54 34.92 -26.34
N ASP A 7 -27.13 34.26 -25.35
CA ASP A 7 -26.43 33.91 -24.12
C ASP A 7 -25.29 32.96 -24.46
N GLY A 8 -24.08 33.45 -24.20
CA GLY A 8 -22.86 32.68 -24.23
C GLY A 8 -22.97 31.51 -23.26
N GLY A 9 -22.81 30.31 -23.80
CA GLY A 9 -22.62 29.10 -23.02
C GLY A 9 -21.48 29.31 -22.02
N ILE A 10 -21.83 29.27 -20.75
CA ILE A 10 -20.89 29.33 -19.63
C ILE A 10 -19.93 28.14 -19.78
N PRO A 11 -18.61 28.34 -19.94
CA PRO A 11 -17.69 27.23 -19.89
C PRO A 11 -17.71 26.65 -18.49
N SER A 12 -18.01 25.34 -18.41
CA SER A 12 -17.99 24.53 -17.19
C SER A 12 -16.71 24.81 -16.41
N ARG A 13 -16.86 25.53 -15.29
CA ARG A 13 -15.76 25.81 -14.37
C ARG A 13 -15.35 24.46 -13.77
N TYR A 14 -14.13 24.05 -14.05
CA TYR A 14 -13.40 23.12 -13.19
C TYR A 14 -13.44 23.68 -11.77
N SER A 15 -14.33 23.15 -10.94
CA SER A 15 -14.40 23.46 -9.52
C SER A 15 -13.10 22.97 -8.89
N ALA A 16 -12.19 23.89 -8.60
CA ALA A 16 -11.03 23.60 -7.79
C ALA A 16 -11.51 22.99 -6.45
N PRO A 17 -10.84 21.95 -5.90
CA PRO A 17 -11.20 21.37 -4.62
C PRO A 17 -11.36 22.46 -3.57
N SER A 18 -12.46 22.43 -2.83
CA SER A 18 -12.70 23.46 -1.82
C SER A 18 -11.76 23.23 -0.63
N LYS A 19 -11.39 24.30 0.08
CA LYS A 19 -10.60 24.18 1.33
C LYS A 19 -11.23 23.23 2.35
N VAL A 20 -12.54 22.99 2.26
CA VAL A 20 -13.30 22.07 3.11
C VAL A 20 -12.99 20.61 2.75
N ASP A 21 -12.86 20.29 1.46
CA ASP A 21 -12.51 18.95 0.98
C ASP A 21 -11.09 18.56 1.42
N ASP A 22 -10.17 19.52 1.41
CA ASP A 22 -8.80 19.33 1.90
C ASP A 22 -8.74 19.06 3.42
N ILE A 23 -9.58 19.73 4.21
CA ILE A 23 -9.67 19.53 5.66
C ILE A 23 -10.30 18.19 5.99
N ALA A 24 -11.39 17.82 5.28
CA ALA A 24 -12.06 16.54 5.45
C ALA A 24 -11.08 15.38 5.15
N LYS A 25 -10.37 15.47 4.02
CA LYS A 25 -9.36 14.48 3.63
C LYS A 25 -8.25 14.35 4.66
N LYS A 26 -7.67 15.46 5.14
CA LYS A 26 -6.63 15.42 6.18
C LYS A 26 -7.13 14.86 7.50
N THR A 27 -8.40 15.08 7.84
CA THR A 27 -9.01 14.53 9.06
C THR A 27 -9.21 13.03 8.94
N GLU A 28 -9.67 12.57 7.78
CA GLU A 28 -9.81 11.15 7.46
C GLU A 28 -8.44 10.45 7.50
N GLU A 29 -7.41 11.00 6.83
CA GLU A 29 -6.06 10.44 6.85
C GLU A 29 -5.49 10.32 8.26
N LYS A 30 -5.72 11.32 9.12
CA LYS A 30 -5.31 11.27 10.54
C LYS A 30 -6.06 10.18 11.31
N SER A 31 -7.37 10.05 11.08
CA SER A 31 -8.18 9.02 11.73
C SER A 31 -7.73 7.62 11.33
N ASP A 32 -7.47 7.41 10.04
CA ASP A 32 -6.96 6.15 9.48
C ASP A 32 -5.58 5.82 10.05
N LEU A 33 -4.67 6.80 10.17
CA LEU A 33 -3.36 6.62 10.78
C LEU A 33 -3.45 6.21 12.25
N ILE A 34 -4.30 6.89 13.04
CA ILE A 34 -4.50 6.57 14.46
C ILE A 34 -5.06 5.15 14.60
N ASN A 35 -6.02 4.78 13.75
CA ASN A 35 -6.61 3.44 13.78
C ASN A 35 -5.55 2.37 13.48
N LEU A 36 -4.75 2.54 12.43
CA LEU A 36 -3.65 1.62 12.11
C LEU A 36 -2.68 1.49 13.29
N LYS A 37 -2.22 2.60 13.89
CA LYS A 37 -1.31 2.55 15.03
C LYS A 37 -1.90 1.83 16.25
N ASN A 38 -3.18 2.05 16.54
CA ASN A 38 -3.86 1.39 17.67
C ASN A 38 -4.00 -0.13 17.48
N ARG A 39 -3.85 -0.65 16.26
CA ARG A 39 -3.94 -2.08 15.93
C ARG A 39 -2.60 -2.77 15.78
N GLU A 40 -1.50 -2.03 15.86
CA GLU A 40 -0.16 -2.53 15.55
C GLU A 40 0.23 -3.72 16.42
N THR A 41 0.12 -3.59 17.74
CA THR A 41 0.47 -4.68 18.68
C THR A 41 -0.37 -5.94 18.43
N GLU A 42 -1.66 -5.78 18.15
CA GLU A 42 -2.58 -6.89 17.88
C GLU A 42 -2.21 -7.61 16.58
N ILE A 43 -1.85 -6.86 15.54
CA ILE A 43 -1.49 -7.41 14.23
C ILE A 43 -0.11 -8.05 14.27
N ASN A 44 0.89 -7.42 14.88
CA ASN A 44 2.22 -8.00 15.07
C ASN A 44 2.13 -9.36 15.77
N LYS A 45 1.38 -9.43 16.87
CA LYS A 45 1.18 -10.70 17.60
C LYS A 45 0.50 -11.76 16.73
N SER A 46 -0.54 -11.37 15.97
CA SER A 46 -1.24 -12.30 15.07
C SER A 46 -0.34 -12.82 13.95
N VAL A 47 0.51 -11.96 13.39
CA VAL A 47 1.48 -12.33 12.34
C VAL A 47 2.53 -13.28 12.90
N GLU A 48 3.09 -12.95 14.07
CA GLU A 48 4.04 -13.81 14.77
C GLU A 48 3.45 -15.19 15.06
N GLU A 49 2.23 -15.26 15.59
CA GLU A 49 1.55 -16.53 15.87
C GLU A 49 1.32 -17.36 14.60
N GLU A 50 0.86 -16.76 13.50
CA GLU A 50 0.61 -17.47 12.24
C GLU A 50 1.91 -17.94 11.58
N MET A 51 2.95 -17.11 11.59
CA MET A 51 4.27 -17.46 11.05
C MET A 51 4.94 -18.55 11.88
N ASN A 52 4.83 -18.51 13.21
CA ASN A 52 5.36 -19.54 14.10
C ASN A 52 4.64 -20.89 13.93
N LYS A 53 3.32 -20.90 13.69
CA LYS A 53 2.59 -22.15 13.38
C LYS A 53 3.02 -22.77 12.04
N ALA A 54 3.62 -21.99 11.17
CA ALA A 54 4.04 -22.42 9.84
C ALA A 54 5.56 -22.66 9.73
N SER A 55 6.36 -22.33 10.75
CA SER A 55 7.83 -22.44 10.70
C SER A 55 8.30 -23.84 10.31
N ASP A 56 7.59 -24.86 10.76
CA ASP A 56 7.93 -26.27 10.49
C ASP A 56 7.53 -26.74 9.07
N LYS A 57 6.76 -25.91 8.35
CA LYS A 57 6.23 -26.19 7.01
C LYS A 57 6.94 -25.40 5.91
N VAL A 58 7.65 -24.33 6.27
CA VAL A 58 8.45 -23.54 5.33
C VAL A 58 9.81 -24.25 5.16
N PRO A 59 10.20 -24.62 3.93
CA PRO A 59 11.49 -25.25 3.66
C PRO A 59 12.66 -24.42 4.18
N TRP A 60 13.73 -25.09 4.60
CA TRP A 60 14.87 -24.45 5.27
C TRP A 60 15.58 -23.39 4.39
N ASP A 61 15.53 -23.56 3.07
CA ASP A 61 16.06 -22.67 2.04
C ASP A 61 15.17 -21.44 1.78
N HIS A 62 13.94 -21.46 2.30
CA HIS A 62 13.03 -20.31 2.39
C HIS A 62 12.96 -19.72 3.81
N ASN A 63 13.76 -20.22 4.76
CA ASN A 63 13.72 -19.82 6.17
C ASN A 63 14.21 -18.38 6.45
N ASP A 64 14.80 -17.74 5.43
CA ASP A 64 15.03 -16.29 5.41
C ASP A 64 13.75 -15.49 5.17
N HIS A 65 12.56 -16.11 5.14
CA HIS A 65 11.24 -15.45 5.06
C HIS A 65 10.41 -15.73 6.33
N SER A 66 11.08 -15.93 7.47
CA SER A 66 10.48 -16.11 8.80
C SER A 66 10.11 -14.78 9.47
N ILE A 67 9.47 -14.80 10.64
CA ILE A 67 9.18 -13.57 11.41
C ILE A 67 10.44 -12.71 11.63
N LYS A 68 11.60 -13.35 11.82
CA LYS A 68 12.90 -12.66 11.96
C LYS A 68 13.32 -11.89 10.70
N HIS A 69 12.90 -12.33 9.51
CA HIS A 69 13.11 -11.58 8.28
C HIS A 69 12.32 -10.28 8.31
N VAL A 70 11.04 -10.38 8.63
CA VAL A 70 10.14 -9.24 8.73
C VAL A 70 10.64 -8.23 9.77
N GLU A 71 11.09 -8.70 10.94
CA GLU A 71 11.73 -7.86 11.97
C GLU A 71 12.96 -7.12 11.41
N ARG A 72 13.86 -7.80 10.71
CA ARG A 72 15.04 -7.16 10.07
C ARG A 72 14.64 -6.13 9.02
N VAL A 73 13.65 -6.42 8.19
CA VAL A 73 13.18 -5.47 7.17
C VAL A 73 12.57 -4.23 7.85
N LEU A 74 11.79 -4.41 8.91
CA LEU A 74 11.21 -3.30 9.70
C LEU A 74 12.27 -2.45 10.42
N GLU A 75 13.37 -3.05 10.91
CA GLU A 75 14.48 -2.30 11.50
C GLU A 75 15.21 -1.42 10.48
N ILE A 76 15.33 -1.90 9.24
CA ILE A 76 16.04 -1.19 8.16
C ILE A 76 15.09 -0.21 7.43
N PHE A 77 13.78 -0.41 7.53
CA PHE A 77 12.74 0.34 6.84
C PHE A 77 12.88 1.88 6.92
N PRO A 78 13.11 2.50 8.09
CA PRO A 78 13.32 3.95 8.16
C PRO A 78 14.51 4.43 7.32
N LYS A 79 15.57 3.62 7.23
CA LYS A 79 16.77 3.93 6.43
C LYS A 79 16.50 3.78 4.93
N ILE A 80 15.64 2.83 4.52
CA ILE A 80 15.23 2.67 3.12
C ILE A 80 14.40 3.86 2.69
N ILE A 81 13.38 4.25 3.47
CA ILE A 81 12.58 5.45 3.17
C ILE A 81 13.48 6.68 3.05
N ASP A 82 14.36 6.90 4.02
CA ASP A 82 15.27 8.05 4.02
C ASP A 82 16.16 8.09 2.76
N LYS A 83 16.68 6.93 2.32
CA LYS A 83 17.41 6.83 1.05
C LYS A 83 16.53 7.19 -0.15
N PHE A 84 15.34 6.62 -0.25
CA PHE A 84 14.40 6.87 -1.35
C PHE A 84 13.95 8.34 -1.43
N GLU A 85 13.71 8.98 -0.28
CA GLU A 85 13.39 10.40 -0.19
C GLU A 85 14.60 11.29 -0.56
N LYS A 86 15.82 10.91 -0.17
CA LYS A 86 17.06 11.65 -0.48
C LYS A 86 17.45 11.63 -1.95
N ILE A 87 17.31 10.48 -2.62
CA ILE A 87 17.61 10.38 -4.06
C ILE A 87 16.53 11.03 -4.94
N SER A 88 15.52 11.67 -4.34
CA SER A 88 14.39 12.31 -5.03
C SER A 88 13.57 11.36 -5.92
N PHE A 89 13.72 10.05 -5.77
CA PHE A 89 12.90 9.05 -6.46
C PHE A 89 11.43 9.20 -6.09
N SER A 90 11.14 9.56 -4.83
CA SER A 90 9.80 9.97 -4.39
C SER A 90 9.25 11.16 -5.16
N LYS A 91 10.11 12.12 -5.54
CA LYS A 91 9.68 13.36 -6.20
C LYS A 91 9.30 13.13 -7.66
N GLU A 92 9.95 12.19 -8.34
CA GLU A 92 9.61 11.82 -9.72
C GLU A 92 8.26 11.09 -9.81
N PHE A 93 7.93 10.23 -8.85
CA PHE A 93 6.71 9.42 -8.88
C PHE A 93 5.52 10.01 -8.09
N LEU A 94 5.77 10.85 -7.09
CA LEU A 94 4.71 11.40 -6.21
C LEU A 94 4.44 12.88 -6.44
N SER A 95 4.81 13.44 -7.59
CA SER A 95 4.61 14.87 -7.89
C SER A 95 5.34 15.79 -6.89
N ASN A 96 6.64 15.56 -6.69
CA ASN A 96 7.53 16.38 -5.86
C ASN A 96 7.22 16.44 -4.36
N ARG A 97 6.58 15.41 -3.78
CA ARG A 97 6.36 15.30 -2.32
C ARG A 97 7.03 14.07 -1.71
N ASN A 98 7.17 14.10 -0.40
CA ASN A 98 7.56 12.95 0.41
C ASN A 98 6.33 12.10 0.79
N LEU A 99 6.58 10.91 1.33
CA LEU A 99 5.52 10.06 1.87
C LEU A 99 4.87 10.73 3.09
N SER A 100 3.54 10.69 3.16
CA SER A 100 2.79 11.08 4.36
C SER A 100 2.97 10.05 5.48
N ASP A 101 2.67 10.43 6.73
CA ASP A 101 2.73 9.49 7.86
C ASP A 101 1.81 8.29 7.66
N LEU A 102 0.63 8.49 7.07
CA LEU A 102 -0.28 7.41 6.72
C LEU A 102 0.34 6.46 5.68
N GLU A 103 1.00 6.99 4.66
CA GLU A 103 1.65 6.16 3.64
C GLU A 103 2.82 5.36 4.20
N LYS A 104 3.60 5.96 5.10
CA LYS A 104 4.67 5.26 5.83
C LYS A 104 4.09 4.13 6.67
N GLU A 105 2.96 4.35 7.33
CA GLU A 105 2.27 3.32 8.11
C GLU A 105 1.70 2.21 7.20
N ILE A 106 1.02 2.56 6.10
CA ILE A 106 0.52 1.58 5.11
C ILE A 106 1.67 0.71 4.58
N LEU A 107 2.80 1.30 4.26
CA LEU A 107 3.98 0.59 3.76
C LEU A 107 4.59 -0.32 4.82
N LYS A 108 4.70 0.16 6.07
CA LYS A 108 5.13 -0.66 7.21
C LYS A 108 4.26 -1.90 7.39
N TYR A 109 2.94 -1.73 7.32
CA TYR A 109 1.99 -2.85 7.36
C TYR A 109 2.12 -3.79 6.16
N SER A 110 2.38 -3.25 4.98
CA SER A 110 2.60 -4.04 3.77
C SER A 110 3.86 -4.91 3.91
N ILE A 111 4.95 -4.35 4.44
CA ILE A 111 6.19 -5.07 4.77
C ILE A 111 5.95 -6.13 5.84
N LEU A 112 5.20 -5.80 6.89
CA LEU A 112 4.88 -6.76 7.94
C LEU A 112 4.15 -8.00 7.40
N LEU A 113 3.31 -7.80 6.40
CA LEU A 113 2.35 -8.81 5.92
C LEU A 113 2.72 -9.43 4.56
N HIS A 114 3.76 -8.98 3.87
CA HIS A 114 4.04 -9.41 2.48
C HIS A 114 4.30 -10.91 2.34
N ASP A 115 4.88 -11.52 3.37
CA ASP A 115 5.27 -12.94 3.40
C ASP A 115 4.31 -13.83 4.19
N ILE A 116 3.23 -13.29 4.76
CA ILE A 116 2.29 -14.09 5.58
C ILE A 116 1.66 -15.25 4.80
N GLY A 117 1.61 -15.14 3.47
CA GLY A 117 1.13 -16.18 2.57
C GLY A 117 2.00 -17.43 2.50
N TYR A 118 3.28 -17.36 2.91
CA TYR A 118 4.14 -18.55 3.02
C TYR A 118 3.60 -19.57 4.03
N THR A 119 2.75 -19.13 4.97
CA THR A 119 2.01 -20.02 5.88
C THR A 119 1.01 -20.95 5.16
N LYS A 120 0.67 -20.65 3.90
CA LYS A 120 -0.30 -21.39 3.07
C LYS A 120 0.31 -21.97 1.81
N SER A 121 1.11 -21.20 1.07
CA SER A 121 1.71 -21.63 -0.20
C SER A 121 3.01 -20.87 -0.45
N ILE A 122 4.09 -21.59 -0.79
CA ILE A 122 5.37 -20.99 -1.22
C ILE A 122 5.23 -20.38 -2.61
N LYS A 123 4.62 -21.13 -3.53
CA LYS A 123 4.50 -20.76 -4.94
C LYS A 123 3.61 -19.54 -5.14
N ASP A 124 2.56 -19.43 -4.33
CA ASP A 124 1.53 -18.39 -4.46
C ASP A 124 1.48 -17.48 -3.21
N HIS A 125 2.59 -17.34 -2.48
CA HIS A 125 2.62 -16.61 -1.21
C HIS A 125 2.10 -15.17 -1.38
N SER A 126 2.48 -14.45 -2.44
CA SER A 126 2.01 -13.07 -2.65
C SER A 126 0.48 -12.96 -2.79
N LEU A 127 -0.15 -13.94 -3.44
CA LEU A 127 -1.61 -14.03 -3.54
C LEU A 127 -2.24 -14.41 -2.20
N MET A 128 -1.66 -15.40 -1.51
CA MET A 128 -2.15 -15.83 -0.20
C MET A 128 -2.01 -14.72 0.85
N SER A 129 -0.95 -13.92 0.79
CA SER A 129 -0.74 -12.73 1.62
C SER A 129 -1.84 -11.71 1.38
N LYS A 130 -2.14 -11.39 0.12
CA LYS A 130 -3.26 -10.51 -0.23
C LYS A 130 -4.58 -11.02 0.37
N GLU A 131 -4.92 -12.29 0.14
CA GLU A 131 -6.17 -12.85 0.63
C GLU A 131 -6.25 -12.83 2.16
N TYR A 132 -5.14 -13.09 2.85
CA TYR A 132 -5.07 -12.99 4.29
C TYR A 132 -5.33 -11.56 4.76
N ILE A 133 -4.66 -10.58 4.16
CA ILE A 133 -4.76 -9.16 4.52
C ILE A 133 -6.19 -8.64 4.28
N GLU A 134 -6.81 -8.95 3.14
CA GLU A 134 -8.19 -8.51 2.85
C GLU A 134 -9.22 -9.10 3.82
N LYS A 135 -8.91 -10.24 4.44
CA LYS A 135 -9.75 -10.91 5.46
C LYS A 135 -9.46 -10.43 6.89
N LEU A 136 -8.44 -9.59 7.13
CA LEU A 136 -8.11 -9.06 8.46
C LEU A 136 -9.25 -8.15 8.98
N ASN A 137 -10.24 -8.71 9.65
CA ASN A 137 -11.30 -7.94 10.28
C ASN A 137 -10.90 -7.51 11.70
N ARG A 138 -10.07 -6.47 11.80
CA ARG A 138 -9.52 -5.94 13.07
C ARG A 138 -9.92 -4.48 13.33
N GLY A 139 -11.08 -4.07 12.83
CA GLY A 139 -11.53 -2.68 12.90
C GLY A 139 -10.78 -1.72 11.97
N ILE A 140 -9.95 -2.24 11.06
CA ILE A 140 -9.31 -1.48 9.98
C ILE A 140 -10.31 -1.34 8.83
N LYS A 141 -10.36 -0.15 8.23
CA LYS A 141 -11.20 0.15 7.08
C LYS A 141 -10.85 -0.77 5.91
N LYS A 142 -11.87 -1.35 5.26
CA LYS A 142 -11.69 -2.28 4.12
C LYS A 142 -10.88 -1.68 2.97
N SER A 143 -11.01 -0.38 2.72
CA SER A 143 -10.24 0.31 1.67
C SER A 143 -8.74 0.30 1.98
N LEU A 144 -8.34 0.51 3.25
CA LEU A 144 -6.94 0.44 3.66
C LEU A 144 -6.41 -0.99 3.57
N LEU A 145 -7.18 -1.98 4.01
CA LEU A 145 -6.78 -3.39 3.89
C LEU A 145 -6.57 -3.79 2.44
N LYS A 146 -7.48 -3.39 1.54
CA LYS A 146 -7.32 -3.64 0.10
C LYS A 146 -6.05 -2.99 -0.44
N GLU A 147 -5.71 -1.82 0.06
CA GLU A 147 -4.52 -1.10 -0.36
C GLU A 147 -3.23 -1.79 0.11
N ILE A 148 -3.14 -2.09 1.40
CA ILE A 148 -2.04 -2.86 2.01
C ILE A 148 -1.88 -4.20 1.30
N ALA A 149 -3.00 -4.90 1.05
CA ALA A 149 -3.02 -6.18 0.35
C ALA A 149 -2.52 -6.07 -1.09
N THR A 150 -2.87 -4.99 -1.79
CA THR A 150 -2.40 -4.74 -3.17
C THR A 150 -0.89 -4.48 -3.19
N ILE A 151 -0.39 -3.64 -2.29
CA ILE A 151 1.04 -3.34 -2.18
C ILE A 151 1.81 -4.63 -1.83
N ALA A 152 1.32 -5.39 -0.85
CA ALA A 152 1.87 -6.69 -0.48
C ALA A 152 1.80 -7.73 -1.60
N GLN A 153 0.79 -7.71 -2.49
CA GLN A 153 0.76 -8.62 -3.65
C GLN A 153 1.88 -8.30 -4.65
N LEU A 154 2.15 -7.01 -4.85
CA LEU A 154 2.98 -6.48 -5.94
C LEU A 154 4.49 -6.62 -5.75
N HIS A 155 4.96 -7.10 -4.59
CA HIS A 155 6.39 -7.28 -4.31
C HIS A 155 7.05 -8.41 -5.15
N THR A 156 6.25 -9.23 -5.84
CA THR A 156 6.76 -10.31 -6.72
C THR A 156 6.38 -10.08 -8.19
N PRO A 157 7.21 -10.56 -9.14
CA PRO A 157 6.83 -10.61 -10.55
C PRO A 157 5.53 -11.39 -10.81
N GLU A 158 5.28 -12.44 -10.03
CA GLU A 158 4.07 -13.27 -10.10
C GLU A 158 2.82 -12.46 -9.70
N GLY A 159 2.89 -11.67 -8.63
CA GLY A 159 1.80 -10.78 -8.23
C GLY A 159 1.50 -9.71 -9.28
N ILE A 160 2.52 -9.17 -9.93
CA ILE A 160 2.37 -8.24 -11.07
C ILE A 160 1.66 -8.91 -12.25
N LYS A 161 2.05 -10.15 -12.61
CA LYS A 161 1.43 -10.93 -13.69
C LYS A 161 -0.04 -11.25 -13.39
N GLN A 162 -0.38 -11.56 -12.14
CA GLN A 162 -1.76 -11.85 -11.72
C GLN A 162 -2.70 -10.65 -11.91
N LEU A 163 -2.19 -9.43 -11.82
CA LEU A 163 -2.94 -8.20 -12.16
C LEU A 163 -2.95 -7.89 -13.66
N GLY A 164 -2.37 -8.74 -14.51
CA GLY A 164 -2.30 -8.55 -15.96
C GLY A 164 -1.16 -7.63 -16.42
N GLY A 165 -0.15 -7.41 -15.58
CA GLY A 165 1.00 -6.56 -15.85
C GLY A 165 2.28 -7.34 -16.20
N LYS A 166 3.24 -6.64 -16.81
CA LYS A 166 4.63 -7.11 -16.97
C LYS A 166 5.61 -6.46 -15.99
N SER A 167 5.25 -5.28 -15.46
CA SER A 167 6.01 -4.51 -14.47
C SER A 167 5.06 -3.55 -13.74
N LEU A 168 5.51 -2.94 -12.65
CA LEU A 168 4.74 -1.90 -11.96
C LEU A 168 4.39 -0.73 -12.91
N PHE A 169 5.34 -0.33 -13.75
CA PHE A 169 5.14 0.72 -14.76
C PHE A 169 4.09 0.34 -15.82
N ASP A 170 4.04 -0.93 -16.24
CA ASP A 170 3.01 -1.42 -17.16
C ASP A 170 1.61 -1.40 -16.50
N LEU A 171 1.52 -1.74 -15.21
CA LEU A 171 0.27 -1.65 -14.45
C LEU A 171 -0.23 -0.19 -14.33
N VAL A 172 0.67 0.76 -14.07
CA VAL A 172 0.37 2.20 -14.06
C VAL A 172 -0.15 2.65 -15.41
N LYS A 173 0.57 2.33 -16.50
CA LYS A 173 0.17 2.70 -17.87
C LYS A 173 -1.20 2.16 -18.28
N LYS A 174 -1.57 0.98 -17.77
CA LYS A 174 -2.88 0.37 -17.99
C LYS A 174 -3.98 0.92 -17.07
N GLY A 175 -3.66 1.80 -16.13
CA GLY A 175 -4.60 2.36 -15.16
C GLY A 175 -5.08 1.35 -14.11
N LEU A 176 -4.33 0.27 -13.90
CA LEU A 176 -4.69 -0.81 -12.95
C LEU A 176 -4.26 -0.47 -11.52
N ILE A 177 -3.22 0.34 -11.37
CA ILE A 177 -2.76 0.90 -10.09
C ILE A 177 -2.37 2.37 -10.31
N SER A 178 -2.35 3.14 -9.23
CA SER A 178 -1.85 4.52 -9.26
C SER A 178 -0.33 4.58 -9.14
N ASP A 179 0.28 5.69 -9.57
CA ASP A 179 1.72 5.96 -9.38
C ASP A 179 2.14 5.81 -7.91
N ARG A 180 1.26 6.22 -7.00
CA ARG A 180 1.44 6.07 -5.56
C ARG A 180 1.58 4.60 -5.14
N ILE A 181 0.68 3.72 -5.62
CA ILE A 181 0.75 2.29 -5.29
C ILE A 181 1.99 1.66 -5.90
N ALA A 182 2.34 2.02 -7.14
CA ALA A 182 3.56 1.55 -7.78
C ALA A 182 4.82 1.97 -7.02
N TYR A 183 4.88 3.21 -6.55
CA TYR A 183 5.98 3.71 -5.73
C TYR A 183 6.09 2.94 -4.41
N LEU A 184 4.99 2.78 -3.67
CA LEU A 184 4.99 2.03 -2.42
C LEU A 184 5.40 0.57 -2.61
N ALA A 185 4.89 -0.08 -3.66
CA ALA A 185 5.26 -1.46 -4.00
C ALA A 185 6.72 -1.60 -4.44
N SER A 186 7.35 -0.56 -4.99
CA SER A 186 8.77 -0.59 -5.37
C SER A 186 9.75 -0.52 -4.20
N ILE A 187 9.24 -0.23 -2.99
CA ILE A 187 10.03 -0.19 -1.76
C ILE A 187 10.06 -1.56 -1.07
N LEU A 188 9.06 -2.42 -1.31
CA LEU A 188 9.11 -3.84 -0.94
C LEU A 188 10.07 -4.59 -1.88
#